data_AF-A0AAZ1X5V7-F1
#
_entry.id   AF-A0AAZ1X5V7-F1
#
_cell.length_a   1.000
_cell.length_b   1.000
_cell.length_c   1.000
_cell.angle_alpha   90.00
_cell.angle_beta   90.00
_cell.angle_gamma   90.00
#
_symmetry.space_group_name_H-M   'P 1'
#
loop_
_entity.id
_entity.type
_entity.pdbx_description
1 polymer ?
#
loop_
_entity_poly.entity_id
_entity_poly.type
_entity_poly.pdbx_seq_one_letter_code
_entity_poly.pdbx_strand_id
1 'polypeptide(L)'
;MNKSLACLKESISDLSNTYTTALLAYVFTLAGDVETRAHLLQHLDTVAVREGGFLYWSQTAAEKSASLSVEISSYVLLAKLSVSPTAEDLAYASGIMRWLTGQQNYYGGFSSTQNSLLCTNYT
;
A
#
# COMPACT_ATOMS: atom_id res chain seq x y z
N MET A 1 -26.28 7.52 -0.64
CA MET A 1 -24.82 7.26 -0.69
C MET A 1 -24.06 7.72 0.56
N ASN A 2 -24.51 8.75 1.31
CA ASN A 2 -23.77 9.25 2.48
C ASN A 2 -23.87 8.40 3.78
N LYS A 3 -24.90 7.56 3.94
CA LYS A 3 -25.04 6.71 5.14
C LYS A 3 -23.97 5.61 5.21
N SER A 4 -23.61 5.04 4.06
CA SER A 4 -22.57 4.01 3.97
C SER A 4 -21.19 4.58 4.30
N LEU A 5 -20.89 5.79 3.81
CA LEU A 5 -19.68 6.54 4.14
C LEU A 5 -19.61 6.93 5.62
N ALA A 6 -20.73 7.35 6.23
CA ALA A 6 -20.78 7.69 7.65
C ALA A 6 -20.58 6.45 8.56
N CYS A 7 -21.15 5.30 8.18
CA CYS A 7 -20.92 4.03 8.88
C CYS A 7 -19.46 3.59 8.78
N LEU A 8 -18.84 3.71 7.59
CA LEU A 8 -17.40 3.52 7.45
C LEU A 8 -16.61 4.51 8.31
N LYS A 9 -17.08 5.76 8.45
CA LYS A 9 -16.45 6.84 9.23
C LYS A 9 -16.37 6.53 10.73
N GLU A 10 -17.37 5.84 11.27
CA GLU A 10 -17.42 5.42 12.68
C GLU A 10 -16.45 4.27 12.98
N SER A 11 -16.28 3.35 12.02
CA SER A 11 -15.27 2.28 12.06
C SER A 11 -13.83 2.78 11.86
N ILE A 12 -13.62 4.02 11.40
CA ILE A 12 -12.29 4.67 11.32
C ILE A 12 -11.73 4.99 12.70
N SER A 13 -12.57 5.03 13.74
CA SER A 13 -12.13 5.32 15.11
C SER A 13 -11.05 4.35 15.58
N ASP A 14 -10.93 3.18 14.93
CA ASP A 14 -9.85 2.21 15.11
C ASP A 14 -8.85 2.25 13.93
N LEU A 15 -8.04 3.31 13.87
CA LEU A 15 -6.91 3.46 12.92
C LEU A 15 -5.78 2.43 13.15
N SER A 16 -5.94 1.50 14.10
CA SER A 16 -4.99 0.40 14.37
C SER A 16 -4.80 -0.52 13.15
N ASN A 17 -5.77 -0.50 12.24
CA ASN A 17 -5.79 -1.35 11.06
C ASN A 17 -5.31 -0.61 9.80
N THR A 18 -4.08 -0.92 9.37
CA THR A 18 -3.47 -0.35 8.16
C THR A 18 -4.30 -0.62 6.90
N TYR A 19 -4.92 -1.81 6.80
CA TYR A 19 -5.81 -2.17 5.69
C TYR A 19 -7.04 -1.26 5.61
N THR A 20 -7.74 -1.10 6.74
CA THR A 20 -8.92 -0.24 6.81
C THR A 20 -8.57 1.19 6.44
N THR A 21 -7.45 1.71 6.94
CA THR A 21 -6.97 3.07 6.64
C THR A 21 -6.68 3.27 5.15
N ALA A 22 -6.02 2.30 4.49
CA ALA A 22 -5.73 2.36 3.04
C ALA A 22 -7.02 2.33 2.19
N LEU A 23 -7.96 1.45 2.55
CA LEU A 23 -9.25 1.36 1.86
C LEU A 23 -10.05 2.66 2.00
N LEU A 24 -10.09 3.24 3.20
CA LEU A 24 -10.74 4.51 3.46
C LEU A 24 -10.12 5.65 2.67
N ALA A 25 -8.78 5.72 2.63
CA ALA A 25 -8.09 6.72 1.83
C ALA A 25 -8.55 6.66 0.37
N TYR A 26 -8.67 5.45 -0.20
CA TYR A 26 -9.20 5.26 -1.55
C TYR A 26 -10.68 5.67 -1.68
N VAL A 27 -11.53 5.24 -0.75
CA VAL A 27 -12.97 5.59 -0.77
C VAL A 27 -13.20 7.10 -0.67
N PHE A 28 -12.48 7.81 0.22
CA PHE A 28 -12.56 9.27 0.31
C PHE A 28 -11.96 9.98 -0.89
N THR A 29 -10.97 9.36 -1.54
CA THR A 29 -10.46 9.84 -2.83
C THR A 29 -11.57 9.84 -3.88
N LEU A 30 -12.32 8.73 -3.98
CA LEU A 30 -13.46 8.62 -4.89
C LEU A 30 -14.62 9.54 -4.50
N ALA A 31 -14.82 9.79 -3.20
CA ALA A 31 -15.85 10.68 -2.69
C ALA A 31 -15.50 12.18 -2.85
N GLY A 32 -14.25 12.52 -3.23
CA GLY A 32 -13.79 13.90 -3.39
C GLY A 32 -13.48 14.62 -2.07
N ASP A 33 -13.41 13.91 -0.94
CA ASP A 33 -13.08 14.49 0.37
C ASP A 33 -11.55 14.56 0.54
N VAL A 34 -10.99 15.67 0.07
CA VAL A 34 -9.53 15.90 0.00
C VAL A 34 -8.90 16.02 1.39
N GLU A 35 -9.59 16.64 2.35
CA GLU A 35 -9.08 16.83 3.72
C GLU A 35 -8.97 15.50 4.47
N THR A 36 -10.05 14.70 4.47
CA THR A 36 -10.05 13.40 5.14
C THR A 36 -9.03 12.45 4.47
N ARG A 37 -8.95 12.45 3.13
CA ARG A 37 -7.95 11.69 2.39
C ARG A 37 -6.52 12.09 2.79
N ALA A 38 -6.22 13.38 2.84
CA ALA A 38 -4.88 13.85 3.18
C ALA A 38 -4.46 13.40 4.59
N HIS A 39 -5.37 13.47 5.55
CA HIS A 39 -5.12 13.01 6.91
C HIS A 39 -4.84 11.49 6.98
N LEU A 40 -5.63 10.69 6.26
CA LEU A 40 -5.44 9.24 6.17
C LEU A 40 -4.13 8.87 5.47
N LEU A 41 -3.79 9.55 4.37
CA LEU A 41 -2.52 9.32 3.66
C LEU A 41 -1.32 9.72 4.51
N GLN A 42 -1.42 10.79 5.30
CA GLN A 42 -0.36 11.17 6.24
C GLN A 42 -0.19 10.10 7.32
N HIS A 43 -1.28 9.55 7.86
CA HIS A 43 -1.18 8.45 8.81
C HIS A 43 -0.56 7.20 8.17
N LEU A 44 -0.99 6.83 6.97
CA LEU A 44 -0.39 5.73 6.20
C LEU A 44 1.10 5.93 5.97
N ASP A 45 1.55 7.17 5.73
CA ASP A 45 2.98 7.45 5.57
C ASP A 45 3.79 7.19 6.85
N THR A 46 3.20 7.44 8.02
CA THR A 46 3.86 7.16 9.32
C THR A 46 4.02 5.66 9.61
N VAL A 47 3.12 4.83 9.10
CA VAL A 47 3.16 3.36 9.27
C VAL A 47 3.75 2.65 8.05
N ALA A 48 4.23 3.40 7.06
CA ALA A 48 4.81 2.84 5.85
C ALA A 48 6.18 2.22 6.15
N VAL A 49 6.42 1.04 5.59
CA VAL A 49 7.70 0.36 5.70
C VAL A 49 8.60 0.82 4.56
N ARG A 50 9.75 1.40 4.92
CA ARG A 50 10.75 1.94 3.99
C ARG A 50 12.07 1.17 4.15
N GLU A 51 12.28 0.16 3.32
CA GLU A 51 13.51 -0.64 3.32
C GLU A 51 14.13 -0.69 1.92
N GLY A 52 15.41 -0.36 1.78
CA GLY A 52 16.13 -0.49 0.49
C GLY A 52 15.55 0.35 -0.67
N GLY A 53 14.82 1.43 -0.36
CA GLY A 53 14.07 2.23 -1.34
C GLY A 53 12.79 1.56 -1.86
N PHE A 54 12.33 0.50 -1.19
CA PHE A 54 10.98 -0.03 -1.33
C PHE A 54 10.05 0.67 -0.36
N LEU A 55 8.80 0.82 -0.76
CA LEU A 55 7.75 1.41 0.04
C LEU A 55 6.54 0.48 0.02
N TYR A 56 6.13 -0.01 1.18
CA TYR A 56 5.00 -0.93 1.28
C TYR A 56 4.32 -0.86 2.65
N TRP A 57 3.16 -1.49 2.75
CA TRP A 57 2.36 -1.55 3.98
C TRP A 57 2.05 -2.98 4.36
N SER A 58 1.96 -3.23 5.67
CA SER A 58 1.54 -4.50 6.26
C SER A 58 0.58 -4.26 7.42
N GLN A 59 -0.30 -5.23 7.68
CA GLN A 59 -1.34 -5.13 8.69
C GLN A 59 -0.78 -5.18 10.12
N THR A 60 0.13 -6.11 10.40
CA THR A 60 0.87 -6.18 11.66
C THR A 60 2.28 -6.71 11.40
N ALA A 61 3.23 -6.48 12.32
CA ALA A 61 4.57 -7.06 12.23
C ALA A 61 4.56 -8.60 12.23
N ALA A 62 3.51 -9.22 12.77
CA ALA A 62 3.29 -10.66 12.81
C ALA A 62 2.59 -11.19 11.55
N GLU A 63 1.66 -10.44 10.97
CA GLU A 63 0.96 -10.81 9.74
C GLU A 63 1.68 -10.25 8.50
N LYS A 64 2.79 -10.91 8.15
CA LYS A 64 3.55 -10.66 6.92
C LYS A 64 2.97 -11.38 5.71
N SER A 65 1.65 -11.47 5.62
CA SER A 65 1.00 -12.04 4.44
C SER A 65 1.31 -11.16 3.23
N ALA A 66 2.08 -11.68 2.28
CA ALA A 66 2.49 -10.94 1.08
C ALA A 66 1.28 -10.50 0.27
N SER A 67 0.25 -11.35 0.14
CA SER A 67 -1.01 -11.00 -0.53
C SER A 67 -1.70 -9.81 0.09
N LEU A 68 -1.80 -9.77 1.43
CA LEU A 68 -2.44 -8.67 2.16
C LEU A 68 -1.62 -7.39 1.99
N SER A 69 -0.30 -7.48 2.08
CA SER A 69 0.61 -6.33 1.92
C SER A 69 0.55 -5.76 0.49
N VAL A 70 0.42 -6.62 -0.52
CA VAL A 70 0.18 -6.24 -1.93
C VAL A 70 -1.15 -5.51 -2.09
N GLU A 71 -2.22 -6.03 -1.47
CA GLU A 71 -3.55 -5.43 -1.54
C GLU A 71 -3.58 -4.02 -0.90
N ILE A 72 -3.05 -3.89 0.32
CA ILE A 72 -2.97 -2.59 1.02
C ILE A 72 -2.17 -1.58 0.20
N SER A 73 -0.98 -1.98 -0.27
CA SER A 73 -0.10 -1.11 -1.06
C SER A 73 -0.75 -0.67 -2.37
N SER A 74 -1.57 -1.54 -2.98
CA SER A 74 -2.34 -1.22 -4.19
C SER A 74 -3.42 -0.17 -3.92
N TYR A 75 -4.13 -0.24 -2.79
CA TYR A 75 -5.12 0.78 -2.43
C TYR A 75 -4.50 2.15 -2.19
N VAL A 76 -3.35 2.22 -1.50
CA VAL A 76 -2.64 3.48 -1.29
C VAL A 76 -2.18 4.08 -2.62
N LEU A 77 -1.63 3.24 -3.50
CA LEU A 77 -1.22 3.64 -4.85
C LEU A 77 -2.40 4.21 -5.65
N LEU A 78 -3.54 3.53 -5.64
CA LEU A 78 -4.75 4.00 -6.33
C LEU A 78 -5.27 5.31 -5.72
N ALA A 79 -5.30 5.44 -4.40
CA ALA A 79 -5.72 6.67 -3.73
C ALA A 79 -4.83 7.87 -4.10
N LYS A 80 -3.52 7.64 -4.27
CA LYS A 80 -2.55 8.65 -4.67
C LYS A 80 -2.66 9.04 -6.15
N LEU A 81 -2.84 8.06 -7.04
CA LEU A 81 -2.90 8.30 -8.49
C LEU A 81 -4.27 8.76 -8.99
N SER A 82 -5.33 8.55 -8.21
CA SER A 82 -6.71 8.88 -8.62
C SER A 82 -7.00 10.38 -8.66
N VAL A 83 -6.14 11.23 -8.09
CA VAL A 83 -6.29 12.70 -8.16
C VAL A 83 -5.00 13.29 -8.71
N SER A 84 -5.09 13.81 -9.94
CA SER A 84 -4.04 14.53 -10.70
C SER A 84 -2.65 14.45 -10.07
N PRO A 85 -1.89 13.37 -10.32
CA PRO A 85 -0.68 13.08 -9.59
C PRO A 85 0.41 14.12 -9.87
N THR A 86 1.09 14.56 -8.81
CA THR A 86 2.27 15.41 -8.91
C THR A 86 3.52 14.57 -9.22
N ALA A 87 4.63 15.23 -9.59
CA ALA A 87 5.91 14.53 -9.79
C ALA A 87 6.38 13.81 -8.51
N GLU A 88 6.07 14.36 -7.33
CA GLU A 88 6.34 13.73 -6.04
C GLU A 88 5.47 12.48 -5.83
N ASP A 89 4.18 12.53 -6.19
CA ASP A 89 3.31 11.36 -6.12
C ASP A 89 3.73 10.26 -7.10
N LEU A 90 4.28 10.62 -8.26
CA LEU A 90 4.86 9.65 -9.20
C LEU A 90 6.13 8.99 -8.65
N ALA A 91 7.01 9.77 -8.01
CA ALA A 91 8.19 9.22 -7.33
C ALA A 91 7.77 8.29 -6.17
N TYR A 92 6.76 8.68 -5.41
CA TYR A 92 6.17 7.87 -4.34
C TYR A 92 5.58 6.56 -4.89
N ALA A 93 4.74 6.67 -5.93
CA ALA A 93 4.15 5.55 -6.63
C ALA A 93 5.20 4.59 -7.21
N SER A 94 6.33 5.12 -7.71
CA SER A 94 7.42 4.31 -8.23
C SER A 94 8.06 3.41 -7.17
N GLY A 95 8.18 3.89 -5.92
CA GLY A 95 8.69 3.10 -4.80
C GLY A 95 7.79 1.93 -4.44
N ILE A 96 6.47 2.15 -4.53
CA ILE A 96 5.43 1.12 -4.30
C ILE A 96 5.45 0.10 -5.44
N MET A 97 5.42 0.58 -6.69
CA MET A 97 5.44 -0.28 -7.88
C MET A 97 6.70 -1.16 -7.92
N ARG A 98 7.86 -0.61 -7.57
CA ARG A 98 9.11 -1.38 -7.51
C ARG A 98 9.05 -2.52 -6.48
N TRP A 99 8.39 -2.29 -5.35
CA TRP A 99 8.15 -3.35 -4.37
C TRP A 99 7.14 -4.38 -4.86
N LEU A 100 6.03 -3.94 -5.47
CA LEU A 100 5.00 -4.82 -6.05
C LEU A 100 5.59 -5.74 -7.13
N THR A 101 6.43 -5.21 -8.03
CA THR A 101 7.15 -6.01 -9.03
C THR A 101 8.11 -7.00 -8.36
N GLY A 102 8.74 -6.61 -7.24
CA GLY A 102 9.54 -7.52 -6.41
C GLY A 102 8.73 -8.69 -5.84
N GLN A 103 7.51 -8.41 -5.34
CA GLN A 103 6.60 -9.47 -4.87
C GLN A 103 6.15 -10.38 -6.01
N GLN A 104 5.88 -9.84 -7.21
CA GLN A 104 5.58 -10.66 -8.39
C GLN A 104 6.78 -11.52 -8.82
N ASN A 105 8.02 -11.08 -8.65
CA ASN A 105 9.20 -11.90 -8.94
C ASN A 105 9.42 -13.01 -7.89
N TYR A 106 9.01 -12.79 -6.64
CA TYR A 106 9.03 -13.81 -5.59
C TYR A 106 7.91 -14.87 -5.79
N TYR A 107 6.75 -14.48 -6.33
CA TYR A 107 5.59 -15.36 -6.55
C TYR A 107 5.34 -15.78 -8.03
N GLY A 108 6.24 -15.41 -8.96
CA GLY A 108 6.28 -15.94 -10.33
C GLY A 108 5.60 -15.10 -11.43
N GLY A 109 6.14 -13.91 -11.72
CA GLY A 109 5.67 -13.05 -12.84
C GLY A 109 6.73 -12.66 -13.88
N PHE A 110 8.00 -12.53 -13.50
CA PHE A 110 9.12 -12.27 -14.42
C PHE A 110 10.41 -12.97 -13.96
N SER A 111 10.30 -14.19 -13.45
CA SER A 111 11.45 -15.09 -13.38
C SER A 111 11.80 -15.53 -14.80
N SER A 112 12.57 -14.69 -15.49
CA SER A 112 13.59 -15.22 -16.39
C SER A 112 14.34 -16.28 -15.60
N THR A 113 14.33 -17.51 -16.11
CA THR A 113 14.99 -18.71 -15.60
C THR A 113 16.52 -18.57 -15.53
N GLN A 114 17.06 -17.36 -15.34
CA GLN A 114 18.48 -17.04 -15.45
C GLN A 114 19.04 -16.16 -14.32
N ASN A 115 18.28 -15.75 -13.30
CA ASN A 115 18.92 -15.38 -12.02
C ASN A 115 18.98 -16.61 -11.10
N SER A 116 19.77 -17.57 -11.54
CA SER A 116 20.14 -18.77 -10.81
C SER A 116 21.19 -18.45 -9.74
N LEU A 117 21.24 -19.29 -8.70
CA LEU A 117 22.32 -19.48 -7.73
C LEU A 117 22.43 -18.43 -6.61
N LEU A 118 21.90 -18.75 -5.41
CA LEU A 118 22.58 -18.57 -4.10
C LEU A 118 21.70 -18.99 -2.89
N CYS A 119 20.90 -20.06 -3.01
CA CYS A 119 20.30 -20.73 -1.85
C CYS A 119 20.67 -22.22 -1.83
N THR A 120 21.97 -22.50 -1.78
CA THR A 120 22.50 -23.72 -1.17
C THR A 120 23.89 -23.38 -0.64
N ASN A 121 24.00 -23.21 0.68
CA ASN A 121 25.11 -23.68 1.52
C ASN A 121 24.98 -23.06 2.91
N TYR A 122 24.57 -23.88 3.89
CA TYR A 122 25.21 -23.87 5.19
C TYR A 122 25.48 -25.33 5.57
N THR A 123 26.78 -25.62 5.69
CA THR A 123 27.43 -26.76 6.33
C THR A 123 26.92 -27.02 7.74
#